data_AF-A0A7R9ITQ9-F1
#
_entry.id   AF-A0A7R9ITQ9-F1
#
_cell.length_a   1.000
_cell.length_b   1.000
_cell.length_c   1.000
_cell.angle_alpha   90.00
_cell.angle_beta   90.00
_cell.angle_gamma   90.00
#
_symmetry.space_group_name_H-M   'P 1'
#
loop_
_entity.id
_entity.type
_entity.pdbx_description
1 polymer ?
#
loop_
_entity_poly.entity_id
_entity_poly.type
_entity_poly.pdbx_seq_one_letter_code
_entity_poly.pdbx_strand_id
1 'polypeptide(L)'
;MSTNKEESKKTRRCTPAQHAELVDYMSNHSELASGRFNCPMGNAAIERQWEVLASLLEEFGPKKTTAQWKTVWRDLKSKARARLADLNRASKATGNKSKAVPPLTELERKVLAIIGTVCSIGDPSTSERGLNTWVETEEQHNGEPTAGPSTPEERNVEPVAGPSGVSTHLKSNLPSPFERESLRTPARRSSADPPIAKRRRTDVQELDDAVKIFKGIQEDNNSSYKEIATSINNLSSSLASNQEMQTSNISQLVAVQQEANRLQAEANRLTKEAIDVQREQTRQIMALFAQFINDRGD
;
A
#
# COMPACT_ATOMS: atom_id res chain seq x y z
N MET A 1 -15.11 41.41 21.21
CA MET A 1 -14.45 40.36 20.41
C MET A 1 -14.71 39.03 21.10
N SER A 2 -15.65 38.24 20.58
CA SER A 2 -16.08 37.00 21.24
C SER A 2 -15.24 35.82 20.78
N THR A 3 -14.64 35.11 21.74
CA THR A 3 -13.84 33.91 21.47
C THR A 3 -14.75 32.70 21.25
N ASN A 4 -14.79 32.19 20.02
CA ASN A 4 -15.56 30.98 19.71
C ASN A 4 -14.92 29.75 20.36
N LYS A 5 -15.58 29.26 21.41
CA LYS A 5 -15.30 28.00 22.09
C LYS A 5 -15.81 26.85 21.21
N GLU A 6 -14.94 26.29 20.36
CA GLU A 6 -15.33 25.12 19.55
C GLU A 6 -15.52 23.88 20.42
N GLU A 7 -16.76 23.41 20.50
CA GLU A 7 -17.13 22.17 21.15
C GLU A 7 -16.54 20.96 20.43
N SER A 8 -16.04 19.99 21.21
CA SER A 8 -15.53 18.71 20.71
C SER A 8 -16.66 17.82 20.17
N LYS A 9 -17.10 18.11 18.94
CA LYS A 9 -18.11 17.33 18.21
C LYS A 9 -17.70 15.86 18.14
N LYS A 10 -18.41 15.00 18.89
CA LYS A 10 -18.25 13.53 18.84
C LYS A 10 -18.37 13.05 17.39
N THR A 11 -17.31 12.43 16.88
CA THR A 11 -17.26 11.95 15.50
C THR A 11 -18.28 10.85 15.27
N ARG A 12 -19.14 11.01 14.24
CA ARG A 12 -20.12 9.98 13.85
C ARG A 12 -19.39 8.72 13.39
N ARG A 13 -19.94 7.53 13.72
CA ARG A 13 -19.36 6.24 13.31
C ARG A 13 -19.37 6.11 11.78
N CYS A 14 -18.35 5.44 11.25
CA CYS A 14 -18.24 5.10 9.83
C CYS A 14 -19.34 4.10 9.43
N THR A 15 -19.97 4.28 8.25
CA THR A 15 -21.02 3.36 7.77
C THR A 15 -20.41 2.06 7.21
N PRO A 16 -21.17 0.95 7.13
CA PRO A 16 -20.70 -0.26 6.47
C PRO A 16 -20.33 -0.04 4.99
N ALA A 17 -21.10 0.78 4.28
CA ALA A 17 -20.82 1.17 2.88
C ALA A 17 -19.47 1.90 2.75
N GLN A 18 -19.21 2.89 3.62
CA GLN A 18 -17.91 3.58 3.66
C GLN A 18 -16.74 2.63 3.94
N HIS A 19 -16.92 1.58 4.74
CA HIS A 19 -15.86 0.58 4.91
C HIS A 19 -15.66 -0.28 3.66
N ALA A 20 -16.73 -0.67 2.96
CA ALA A 20 -16.64 -1.47 1.75
C ALA A 20 -15.90 -0.70 0.64
N GLU A 21 -16.30 0.55 0.39
CA GLU A 21 -15.68 1.43 -0.61
C GLU A 21 -14.20 1.74 -0.27
N LEU A 22 -13.90 2.02 1.00
CA LEU A 22 -12.53 2.19 1.47
C LEU A 22 -11.65 0.97 1.19
N VAL A 23 -12.19 -0.24 1.38
CA VAL A 23 -11.43 -1.48 1.14
C VAL A 23 -11.26 -1.75 -0.35
N ASP A 24 -12.27 -1.45 -1.17
CA ASP A 24 -12.20 -1.64 -2.62
C ASP A 24 -11.18 -0.69 -3.27
N TYR A 25 -11.20 0.58 -2.87
CA TYR A 25 -10.18 1.56 -3.27
C TYR A 25 -8.76 1.13 -2.86
N MET A 26 -8.59 0.53 -1.68
CA MET A 26 -7.31 0.01 -1.18
C MET A 26 -6.83 -1.22 -1.95
N SER A 27 -7.72 -2.06 -2.50
CA SER A 27 -7.30 -3.14 -3.42
C SER A 27 -6.77 -2.61 -4.76
N ASN A 28 -7.34 -1.51 -5.26
CA ASN A 28 -6.89 -0.88 -6.49
C ASN A 28 -5.60 -0.05 -6.31
N HIS A 29 -5.27 0.37 -5.08
CA HIS A 29 -4.10 1.19 -4.75
C HIS A 29 -3.20 0.49 -3.71
N SER A 30 -2.52 -0.58 -4.13
CA SER A 30 -1.68 -1.42 -3.26
C SER A 30 -0.58 -0.63 -2.52
N GLU A 31 0.04 0.36 -3.17
CA GLU A 31 1.06 1.21 -2.57
C GLU A 31 0.48 2.02 -1.38
N LEU A 32 -0.68 2.65 -1.58
CA LEU A 32 -1.42 3.40 -0.55
C LEU A 32 -1.81 2.53 0.64
N ALA A 33 -2.27 1.31 0.35
CA ALA A 33 -2.70 0.34 1.34
C ALA A 33 -1.54 -0.16 2.22
N SER A 34 -0.38 -0.41 1.59
CA SER A 34 0.88 -0.83 2.18
C SER A 34 1.54 0.29 2.99
N GLY A 35 1.51 1.53 2.47
CA GLY A 35 2.19 2.68 3.07
C GLY A 35 3.72 2.64 2.91
N ARG A 36 4.24 1.90 1.92
CA ARG A 36 5.67 1.75 1.64
C ARG A 36 6.00 2.39 0.29
N PHE A 37 6.86 3.40 0.29
CA PHE A 37 7.25 4.16 -0.90
C PHE A 37 8.73 4.53 -0.83
N ASN A 38 9.45 4.33 -1.93
CA ASN A 38 10.90 4.53 -2.02
C ASN A 38 11.29 5.86 -2.71
N CYS A 39 10.33 6.73 -3.02
CA CYS A 39 10.56 7.99 -3.75
C CYS A 39 10.52 9.22 -2.80
N PRO A 40 11.46 10.18 -2.89
CA PRO A 40 11.46 11.40 -2.06
C PRO A 40 10.17 12.22 -2.10
N MET A 41 9.41 12.18 -3.20
CA MET A 41 8.13 12.89 -3.35
C MET A 41 6.88 12.02 -3.05
N GLY A 42 7.06 10.73 -2.71
CA GLY A 42 5.95 9.80 -2.50
C GLY A 42 4.95 10.27 -1.44
N ASN A 43 5.43 10.90 -0.37
CA ASN A 43 4.57 11.41 0.72
C ASN A 43 3.50 12.41 0.26
N ALA A 44 3.83 13.29 -0.70
CA ALA A 44 2.87 14.27 -1.22
C ALA A 44 1.82 13.62 -2.13
N ALA A 45 2.23 12.64 -2.95
CA ALA A 45 1.32 11.87 -3.80
C ALA A 45 0.34 11.02 -2.97
N ILE A 46 0.82 10.42 -1.87
CA ILE A 46 0.01 9.69 -0.88
C ILE A 46 -1.05 10.59 -0.26
N GLU A 47 -0.67 11.79 0.22
CA GLU A 47 -1.63 12.70 0.85
C GLU A 47 -2.76 13.06 -0.11
N ARG A 48 -2.42 13.35 -1.37
CA ARG A 48 -3.39 13.63 -2.44
C ARG A 48 -4.31 12.44 -2.74
N GLN A 49 -3.79 11.20 -2.74
CA GLN A 49 -4.63 10.00 -2.88
C GLN A 49 -5.60 9.85 -1.70
N TRP A 50 -5.15 10.13 -0.47
CA TRP A 50 -6.05 10.13 0.69
C TRP A 50 -7.10 11.24 0.65
N GLU A 51 -6.80 12.42 0.09
CA GLU A 51 -7.77 13.50 -0.10
C GLU A 51 -8.85 13.16 -1.14
N VAL A 52 -8.45 12.56 -2.26
CA VAL A 52 -9.38 12.03 -3.29
C VAL A 52 -10.29 10.95 -2.68
N LEU A 53 -9.71 9.99 -1.96
CA LEU A 53 -10.44 8.94 -1.25
C LEU A 53 -11.37 9.52 -0.16
N ALA A 54 -10.92 10.54 0.58
CA ALA A 54 -11.75 11.18 1.58
C ALA A 54 -13.00 11.79 0.94
N SER A 55 -12.83 12.49 -0.19
CA SER A 55 -13.91 13.11 -0.96
C SER A 55 -14.92 12.07 -1.48
N LEU A 56 -14.44 10.97 -2.08
CA LEU A 56 -15.28 9.86 -2.53
C LEU A 56 -16.13 9.27 -1.38
N LEU A 57 -15.53 9.09 -0.20
CA LEU A 57 -16.20 8.53 0.96
C LEU A 57 -17.18 9.50 1.66
N GLU A 58 -17.17 10.79 1.34
CA GLU A 58 -18.18 11.74 1.82
C GLU A 58 -19.55 11.53 1.16
N GLU A 59 -19.60 10.99 -0.06
CA GLU A 59 -20.85 10.69 -0.77
C GLU A 59 -21.65 9.57 -0.08
N PHE A 60 -20.94 8.62 0.54
CA PHE A 60 -21.52 7.43 1.19
C PHE A 60 -21.83 7.60 2.69
N GLY A 61 -21.60 8.78 3.29
CA GLY A 61 -21.89 8.97 4.71
C GLY A 61 -21.23 10.17 5.41
N PRO A 62 -20.99 10.08 6.74
CA PRO A 62 -20.44 11.19 7.51
C PRO A 62 -19.04 11.61 7.03
N LYS A 63 -18.88 12.92 6.79
CA LYS A 63 -17.60 13.57 6.48
C LYS A 63 -16.54 13.28 7.54
N LYS A 64 -15.31 13.00 7.09
CA LYS A 64 -14.15 12.65 7.90
C LYS A 64 -12.88 13.17 7.25
N THR A 65 -11.94 13.64 8.06
CA THR A 65 -10.65 14.12 7.55
C THR A 65 -9.74 12.96 7.13
N THR A 66 -8.78 13.23 6.26
CA THR A 66 -7.72 12.28 5.86
C THR A 66 -7.06 11.55 7.05
N ALA A 67 -6.75 12.27 8.14
CA ALA A 67 -6.18 11.67 9.34
C ALA A 67 -7.12 10.65 10.03
N GLN A 68 -8.43 10.89 9.97
CA GLN A 68 -9.44 9.95 10.48
C GLN A 68 -9.55 8.73 9.56
N TRP A 69 -9.52 8.89 8.23
CA TRP A 69 -9.52 7.76 7.28
C TRP A 69 -8.28 6.88 7.41
N LYS A 70 -7.09 7.46 7.55
CA LYS A 70 -5.84 6.75 7.89
C LYS A 70 -5.96 5.93 9.18
N THR A 71 -6.71 6.44 10.16
CA THR A 71 -6.98 5.74 11.43
C THR A 71 -7.99 4.60 11.23
N VAL A 72 -9.08 4.83 10.50
CA VAL A 72 -10.06 3.78 10.14
C VAL A 72 -9.39 2.62 9.39
N TRP A 73 -8.53 2.91 8.41
CA TRP A 73 -7.76 1.89 7.69
C TRP A 73 -6.82 1.10 8.61
N ARG A 74 -6.11 1.78 9.52
CA ARG A 74 -5.27 1.13 10.55
C ARG A 74 -6.10 0.19 11.43
N ASP A 75 -7.26 0.62 11.88
CA ASP A 75 -8.16 -0.17 12.73
C ASP A 75 -8.75 -1.38 11.98
N LEU A 76 -9.12 -1.23 10.70
CA LEU A 76 -9.56 -2.34 9.85
C LEU A 76 -8.46 -3.41 9.72
N LYS A 77 -7.22 -3.00 9.42
CA LYS A 77 -6.05 -3.90 9.35
C LYS A 77 -5.85 -4.64 10.68
N SER A 78 -5.90 -3.94 11.81
CA SER A 78 -5.74 -4.54 13.14
C SER A 78 -6.87 -5.52 13.48
N LYS A 79 -8.12 -5.18 13.18
CA LYS A 79 -9.29 -6.06 13.41
C LYS A 79 -9.19 -7.34 12.56
N ALA A 80 -8.90 -7.21 11.27
CA ALA A 80 -8.79 -8.36 10.37
C ALA A 80 -7.66 -9.32 10.79
N ARG A 81 -6.50 -8.78 11.20
CA ARG A 81 -5.39 -9.57 11.77
C ARG A 81 -5.76 -10.27 13.07
N ALA A 82 -6.44 -9.58 13.99
CA ALA A 82 -6.89 -10.17 15.25
C ALA A 82 -7.87 -11.33 15.00
N ARG A 83 -8.84 -11.14 14.09
CA ARG A 83 -9.80 -12.19 13.70
C ARG A 83 -9.13 -13.40 13.07
N LEU A 84 -8.18 -13.20 12.18
CA LEU A 84 -7.41 -14.30 11.60
C LEU A 84 -6.59 -15.04 12.67
N ALA A 85 -5.94 -14.31 13.58
CA ALA A 85 -5.20 -14.91 14.69
C ALA A 85 -6.12 -15.71 15.65
N ASP A 86 -7.31 -15.20 15.97
CA ASP A 86 -8.29 -15.91 16.80
C ASP A 86 -8.80 -17.19 16.13
N LEU A 87 -9.06 -17.16 14.82
CA LEU A 87 -9.41 -18.36 14.03
C LEU A 87 -8.28 -19.38 14.00
N ASN A 88 -7.03 -18.94 13.81
CA ASN A 88 -5.85 -19.82 13.85
C ASN A 88 -5.60 -20.43 15.24
N ARG A 89 -5.90 -19.70 16.32
CA ARG A 89 -5.85 -20.27 17.68
C ARG A 89 -6.97 -21.28 17.90
N ALA A 90 -8.18 -21.01 17.40
CA ALA A 90 -9.31 -21.93 17.51
C ALA A 90 -9.09 -23.23 16.72
N SER A 91 -8.48 -23.17 15.53
CA SER A 91 -8.16 -24.37 14.74
C SER A 91 -7.00 -25.19 15.29
N LYS A 92 -6.04 -24.56 16.00
CA LYS A 92 -4.92 -25.23 16.68
C LYS A 92 -5.22 -25.68 18.11
N ALA A 93 -6.40 -25.37 18.66
CA ALA A 93 -6.77 -25.70 20.03
C ALA A 93 -7.16 -27.18 20.18
N THR A 94 -6.20 -28.01 20.61
CA THR A 94 -6.43 -29.43 20.92
C THR A 94 -6.88 -29.61 22.38
N GLY A 95 -7.85 -30.48 22.62
CA GLY A 95 -8.19 -31.00 23.96
C GLY A 95 -9.17 -30.18 24.81
N ASN A 96 -9.55 -28.96 24.41
CA ASN A 96 -10.67 -28.23 25.02
C ASN A 96 -11.56 -27.63 23.94
N LYS A 97 -12.88 -27.61 24.17
CA LYS A 97 -13.87 -27.14 23.20
C LYS A 97 -13.74 -25.61 23.05
N SER A 98 -12.90 -25.18 22.11
CA SER A 98 -12.74 -23.78 21.75
C SER A 98 -14.10 -23.21 21.34
N LYS A 99 -14.40 -21.98 21.77
CA LYS A 99 -15.61 -21.27 21.33
C LYS A 99 -15.63 -21.25 19.81
N ALA A 100 -16.74 -21.64 19.19
CA ALA A 100 -16.89 -21.61 17.74
C ALA A 100 -16.70 -20.16 17.26
N VAL A 101 -15.55 -19.88 16.62
CA VAL A 101 -15.24 -18.57 16.08
C VAL A 101 -15.90 -18.48 14.70
N PRO A 102 -16.76 -17.47 14.43
CA PRO A 102 -17.36 -17.29 13.12
C PRO A 102 -16.30 -17.13 12.01
N PRO A 103 -16.58 -17.58 10.77
CA PRO A 103 -15.68 -17.37 9.65
C PRO A 103 -15.46 -15.88 9.38
N LEU A 104 -14.35 -15.53 8.72
CA LEU A 104 -14.04 -14.14 8.37
C LEU A 104 -15.15 -13.55 7.48
N THR A 105 -15.49 -12.30 7.76
CA THR A 105 -16.38 -11.53 6.87
C THR A 105 -15.70 -11.26 5.53
N GLU A 106 -16.51 -11.00 4.50
CA GLU A 106 -16.04 -10.61 3.16
C GLU A 106 -15.01 -9.47 3.22
N LEU A 107 -15.32 -8.45 4.03
CA LEU A 107 -14.49 -7.27 4.21
C LEU A 107 -13.15 -7.58 4.89
N GLU A 108 -13.15 -8.40 5.94
CA GLU A 108 -11.92 -8.83 6.61
C GLU A 108 -11.03 -9.67 5.67
N ARG A 109 -11.64 -10.53 4.83
CA ARG A 109 -10.91 -11.33 3.83
C ARG A 109 -10.25 -10.45 2.77
N LYS A 110 -10.98 -9.46 2.21
CA LYS A 110 -10.41 -8.46 1.28
C LYS A 110 -9.25 -7.69 1.93
N VAL A 111 -9.42 -7.21 3.16
CA VAL A 111 -8.35 -6.51 3.91
C VAL A 111 -7.10 -7.38 4.06
N LEU A 112 -7.25 -8.67 4.36
CA LEU A 112 -6.13 -9.61 4.52
C LEU A 112 -5.44 -9.94 3.20
N ALA A 113 -6.19 -10.02 2.09
CA ALA A 113 -5.60 -10.18 0.76
C ALA A 113 -4.71 -8.98 0.38
N ILE A 114 -5.10 -7.77 0.75
CA ILE A 114 -4.35 -6.54 0.46
C ILE A 114 -3.05 -6.44 1.30
N ILE A 115 -3.09 -6.85 2.58
CA ILE A 115 -1.98 -6.59 3.53
C ILE A 115 -1.08 -7.81 3.82
N GLY A 116 -1.45 -8.98 3.29
CA GLY A 116 -0.81 -10.25 3.60
C GLY A 116 -1.15 -10.81 4.99
N THR A 117 -1.10 -12.14 5.10
CA THR A 117 -1.43 -12.89 6.33
C THR A 117 -0.21 -13.21 7.20
N VAL A 118 1.01 -12.94 6.72
CA VAL A 118 2.29 -13.32 7.35
C VAL A 118 2.38 -12.87 8.81
N CYS A 119 1.99 -11.63 9.13
CA CYS A 119 2.01 -11.10 10.51
C CYS A 119 0.98 -11.75 11.46
N SER A 120 0.12 -12.65 10.99
CA SER A 120 -0.96 -13.29 11.76
C SER A 120 -0.94 -14.81 11.76
N ILE A 121 -0.23 -15.42 10.80
CA ILE A 121 0.01 -16.87 10.71
C ILE A 121 1.44 -17.22 11.15
N GLY A 122 2.40 -16.30 10.96
CA GLY A 122 3.82 -16.62 10.82
C GLY A 122 4.17 -16.90 9.35
N ASP A 123 5.44 -16.75 9.00
CA ASP A 123 5.96 -17.21 7.70
C ASP A 123 6.40 -18.68 7.83
N PRO A 124 5.78 -19.63 7.10
CA PRO A 124 6.20 -21.02 7.13
C PRO A 124 7.57 -21.27 6.48
N SER A 125 8.09 -20.32 5.68
CA SER A 125 9.44 -20.42 5.10
C SER A 125 10.55 -20.00 6.08
N THR A 126 10.21 -19.28 7.15
CA THR A 126 11.16 -18.89 8.18
C THR A 126 11.28 -20.02 9.18
N SER A 127 12.28 -20.89 8.98
CA SER A 127 12.66 -21.89 9.99
C SER A 127 12.97 -21.19 11.31
N GLU A 128 12.32 -21.63 12.38
CA GLU A 128 12.64 -21.15 13.72
C GLU A 128 14.08 -21.57 14.06
N ARG A 129 15.01 -20.62 13.98
CA ARG A 129 16.27 -20.72 14.73
C ARG A 129 15.89 -20.62 16.20
N GLY A 130 15.48 -21.76 16.77
CA GLY A 130 15.41 -21.95 18.20
C GLY A 130 16.74 -21.51 18.81
N LEU A 131 16.68 -20.94 20.01
CA LEU A 131 17.86 -20.56 20.78
C LEU A 131 18.80 -21.77 20.78
N ASN A 132 19.89 -21.69 20.03
CA ASN A 132 20.83 -22.78 19.94
C ASN A 132 21.39 -22.98 21.34
N THR A 133 20.93 -24.05 21.99
CA THR A 133 21.59 -24.62 23.14
C THR A 133 23.04 -24.76 22.75
N TRP A 134 23.89 -23.96 23.39
CA TRP A 134 25.34 -24.17 23.35
C TRP A 134 25.56 -25.49 24.08
N VAL A 135 25.41 -26.57 23.33
CA VAL A 135 25.98 -27.85 23.70
C VAL A 135 27.48 -27.60 23.60
N GLU A 136 28.12 -27.45 24.76
CA GLU A 136 29.55 -27.67 24.87
C GLU A 136 29.77 -29.15 24.51
N THR A 137 29.97 -29.41 23.21
CA THR A 137 30.54 -30.68 22.75
C THR A 137 31.98 -30.71 23.23
N GLU A 138 32.17 -31.30 24.41
CA GLU A 138 33.48 -31.84 24.79
C GLU A 138 33.90 -32.86 23.74
N GLU A 139 34.82 -32.48 22.87
CA GLU A 139 35.48 -33.41 21.94
C GLU A 139 36.41 -34.34 22.75
N GLN A 140 35.92 -35.51 23.14
CA GLN A 140 36.78 -36.61 23.58
C GLN A 140 36.59 -37.89 22.76
N HIS A 141 37.53 -38.02 21.83
CA HIS A 141 38.20 -39.26 21.42
C HIS A 141 37.41 -40.39 20.71
N ASN A 142 37.98 -40.80 19.58
CA ASN A 142 37.52 -41.85 18.67
C ASN A 142 37.63 -43.28 19.28
N GLY A 143 36.73 -44.21 18.92
CA GLY A 143 36.77 -45.62 19.36
C GLY A 143 35.48 -46.44 19.19
N GLU A 144 35.15 -46.82 17.96
CA GLU A 144 34.15 -47.87 17.59
C GLU A 144 34.91 -49.15 17.10
N PRO A 145 34.35 -50.39 16.99
CA PRO A 145 33.05 -51.00 17.38
C PRO A 145 33.21 -52.08 18.51
N THR A 146 32.23 -52.87 18.99
CA THR A 146 31.40 -53.85 18.24
C THR A 146 30.38 -54.57 19.16
N ALA A 147 29.18 -54.87 18.61
CA ALA A 147 28.20 -55.95 18.94
C ALA A 147 27.89 -56.38 20.40
N GLY A 148 26.58 -56.43 20.73
CA GLY A 148 26.04 -57.26 21.83
C GLY A 148 24.69 -56.77 22.39
N PRO A 149 23.55 -57.45 22.15
CA PRO A 149 22.23 -56.98 22.57
C PRO A 149 21.73 -57.59 23.90
N SER A 150 20.87 -56.88 24.63
CA SER A 150 19.88 -57.46 25.57
C SER A 150 18.78 -56.46 25.96
N THR A 151 17.54 -56.83 25.66
CA THR A 151 16.27 -56.40 26.30
C THR A 151 15.98 -57.31 27.51
N PRO A 152 14.87 -57.18 28.30
CA PRO A 152 13.94 -56.07 28.55
C PRO A 152 13.75 -55.84 30.10
N GLU A 153 12.51 -55.56 30.54
CA GLU A 153 11.95 -55.49 31.91
C GLU A 153 12.08 -54.15 32.67
N GLU A 154 11.02 -53.35 32.87
CA GLU A 154 9.72 -53.58 33.53
C GLU A 154 9.74 -53.33 35.05
N ARG A 155 9.18 -52.18 35.47
CA ARG A 155 8.02 -52.19 36.39
C ARG A 155 7.27 -50.86 36.51
N ASN A 156 5.96 -51.01 36.44
CA ASN A 156 4.90 -50.05 36.76
C ASN A 156 4.74 -49.89 38.30
N VAL A 157 4.49 -48.68 38.80
CA VAL A 157 3.65 -48.43 40.00
C VAL A 157 3.13 -46.97 40.05
N GLU A 158 1.85 -46.82 39.71
CA GLU A 158 0.91 -45.90 40.40
C GLU A 158 0.46 -46.53 41.74
N PRO A 159 -0.42 -45.91 42.59
CA PRO A 159 -0.83 -44.50 42.74
C PRO A 159 -0.83 -44.06 44.25
N VAL A 160 -1.38 -42.88 44.61
CA VAL A 160 -2.39 -42.63 45.70
C VAL A 160 -2.47 -41.17 46.20
N ALA A 161 -3.68 -40.79 46.62
CA ALA A 161 -4.26 -39.45 46.79
C ALA A 161 -3.83 -38.53 47.96
N GLY A 162 -3.74 -37.22 47.64
CA GLY A 162 -4.28 -36.05 48.40
C GLY A 162 -3.77 -35.73 49.83
N PRO A 163 -4.32 -34.69 50.52
CA PRO A 163 -5.21 -33.61 50.05
C PRO A 163 -4.91 -32.17 50.60
N SER A 164 -5.65 -31.17 50.08
CA SER A 164 -6.15 -29.95 50.79
C SER A 164 -5.23 -28.76 51.19
N GLY A 165 -5.75 -27.53 50.96
CA GLY A 165 -5.32 -26.25 51.58
C GLY A 165 -4.15 -25.53 50.90
N VAL A 166 -4.02 -24.18 50.90
CA VAL A 166 -4.83 -23.08 51.47
C VAL A 166 -4.72 -21.83 50.55
N SER A 167 -5.72 -20.94 50.61
CA SER A 167 -5.80 -19.65 49.88
C SER A 167 -4.80 -18.59 50.38
N THR A 168 -4.34 -17.66 49.51
CA THR A 168 -4.63 -16.20 49.65
C THR A 168 -4.03 -15.32 48.54
N HIS A 169 -4.65 -14.14 48.35
CA HIS A 169 -4.24 -13.08 47.42
C HIS A 169 -2.93 -12.38 47.81
N LEU A 170 -2.25 -11.79 46.82
CA LEU A 170 -1.57 -10.50 47.00
C LEU A 170 -1.53 -9.67 45.70
N LYS A 171 -1.43 -8.34 45.85
CA LYS A 171 -1.54 -7.34 44.79
C LYS A 171 -0.17 -6.73 44.46
N SER A 172 -0.04 -6.21 43.23
CA SER A 172 0.78 -5.05 42.81
C SER A 172 1.95 -4.56 43.70
N ASN A 173 3.14 -4.42 43.09
CA ASN A 173 3.73 -3.08 42.91
C ASN A 173 4.92 -3.02 41.94
N LEU A 174 5.09 -1.86 41.31
CA LEU A 174 6.34 -1.41 40.66
C LEU A 174 7.44 -1.16 41.71
N PRO A 175 8.72 -1.31 41.35
CA PRO A 175 9.82 -0.57 41.97
C PRO A 175 10.15 0.70 41.15
N SER A 176 10.46 1.78 41.87
CA SER A 176 11.03 3.05 41.35
C SER A 176 12.48 3.19 41.89
N PRO A 177 13.40 3.95 41.26
CA PRO A 177 14.84 3.77 41.47
C PRO A 177 15.51 4.76 42.45
N PHE A 178 16.37 4.22 43.33
CA PHE A 178 17.49 4.86 44.07
C PHE A 178 18.21 3.75 44.91
N GLU A 179 19.50 3.80 45.25
CA GLU A 179 20.60 4.71 44.85
C GLU A 179 21.95 3.95 44.77
N ARG A 180 22.90 4.54 44.04
CA ARG A 180 24.36 4.60 44.26
C ARG A 180 25.01 3.83 45.43
N GLU A 181 25.96 2.94 45.10
CA GLU A 181 27.15 2.62 45.91
C GLU A 181 28.34 2.36 44.95
N SER A 182 29.58 2.59 45.41
CA SER A 182 30.76 2.75 44.54
C SER A 182 31.87 1.70 44.77
N LEU A 183 32.84 1.68 43.85
CA LEU A 183 34.17 1.04 43.91
C LEU A 183 34.25 -0.51 43.92
N ARG A 184 34.78 -1.07 42.82
CA ARG A 184 35.87 -2.07 42.83
C ARG A 184 36.48 -2.25 41.43
N THR A 185 37.62 -1.63 41.19
CA THR A 185 38.52 -1.95 40.07
C THR A 185 39.46 -3.09 40.48
N PRO A 186 39.59 -4.18 39.69
CA PRO A 186 40.70 -5.11 39.82
C PRO A 186 41.91 -4.63 39.00
N ALA A 187 43.11 -4.82 39.53
CA ALA A 187 44.33 -4.30 38.92
C ALA A 187 44.89 -5.20 37.79
N ARG A 188 45.08 -4.59 36.62
CA ARG A 188 46.23 -4.74 35.69
C ARG A 188 47.07 -6.04 35.78
N ARG A 189 46.97 -6.90 34.76
CA ARG A 189 48.13 -7.65 34.24
C ARG A 189 48.64 -7.00 32.96
N SER A 190 49.96 -7.07 32.76
CA SER A 190 50.68 -6.37 31.71
C SER A 190 51.18 -7.36 30.65
N SER A 191 50.85 -7.14 29.38
CA SER A 191 51.50 -7.82 28.24
C SER A 191 51.55 -6.90 27.01
N ALA A 192 52.73 -6.30 26.81
CA ALA A 192 53.26 -5.75 25.55
C ALA A 192 52.27 -5.11 24.53
N ASP A 193 52.05 -3.79 24.66
CA ASP A 193 51.57 -2.98 23.54
C ASP A 193 52.67 -2.74 22.49
N PRO A 194 52.38 -2.84 21.18
CA PRO A 194 53.32 -2.46 20.12
C PRO A 194 53.47 -0.93 19.99
N PRO A 195 54.58 -0.42 19.42
CA PRO A 195 54.91 1.01 19.46
C PRO A 195 53.91 1.90 18.71
N ILE A 196 53.35 2.87 19.45
CA ILE A 196 52.30 3.84 19.05
C ILE A 196 52.56 4.54 17.70
N ALA A 197 53.82 4.72 17.30
CA ALA A 197 54.20 5.37 16.05
C ALA A 197 53.68 4.65 14.78
N LYS A 198 53.41 3.33 14.83
CA LYS A 198 52.93 2.58 13.65
C LYS A 198 51.41 2.74 13.41
N ARG A 199 50.59 2.77 14.47
CA ARG A 199 49.12 2.96 14.36
C ARG A 199 48.74 4.31 13.73
N ARG A 200 49.35 5.41 14.19
CA ARG A 200 49.07 6.76 13.66
C ARG A 200 49.30 6.92 12.15
N ARG A 201 50.11 6.07 11.50
CA ARG A 201 50.40 6.17 10.06
C ARG A 201 49.42 5.36 9.22
N THR A 202 48.85 4.29 9.76
CA THR A 202 47.76 3.53 9.12
C THR A 202 46.44 4.29 9.21
N ASP A 203 46.12 4.87 10.37
CA ASP A 203 44.86 5.59 10.60
C ASP A 203 44.71 6.82 9.67
N VAL A 204 45.83 7.50 9.36
CA VAL A 204 45.85 8.64 8.43
C VAL A 204 45.73 8.21 6.96
N GLN A 205 46.26 7.04 6.60
CA GLN A 205 46.14 6.49 5.25
C GLN A 205 44.70 6.05 4.96
N GLU A 206 44.06 5.38 5.92
CA GLU A 206 42.66 4.95 5.85
C GLU A 206 41.70 6.14 5.70
N LEU A 207 42.01 7.28 6.33
CA LEU A 207 41.26 8.53 6.14
C LEU A 207 41.45 9.16 4.74
N ASP A 208 42.67 9.16 4.19
CA ASP A 208 42.93 9.65 2.82
C ASP A 208 42.21 8.80 1.77
N ASP A 209 42.22 7.47 1.95
CA ASP A 209 41.52 6.55 1.06
C ASP A 209 39.99 6.65 1.20
N ALA A 210 39.46 6.86 2.41
CA ALA A 210 38.04 7.17 2.63
C ALA A 210 37.61 8.50 1.98
N VAL A 211 38.46 9.54 2.03
CA VAL A 211 38.21 10.83 1.36
C VAL A 211 38.20 10.68 -0.17
N LYS A 212 39.10 9.87 -0.74
CA LYS A 212 39.07 9.53 -2.17
C LYS A 212 37.80 8.80 -2.58
N ILE A 213 37.37 7.80 -1.79
CA ILE A 213 36.12 7.06 -2.02
C ILE A 213 34.92 8.03 -1.99
N PHE A 214 34.83 8.90 -0.98
CA PHE A 214 33.76 9.89 -0.90
C PHE A 214 33.75 10.86 -2.08
N LYS A 215 34.93 11.33 -2.53
CA LYS A 215 35.06 12.20 -3.70
C LYS A 215 34.63 11.50 -4.99
N GLY A 216 35.02 10.24 -5.18
CA GLY A 216 34.56 9.41 -6.32
C GLY A 216 33.04 9.26 -6.33
N ILE A 217 32.44 8.90 -5.19
CA ILE A 217 30.97 8.83 -5.04
C ILE A 217 30.31 10.18 -5.36
N GLN A 218 30.91 11.31 -4.97
CA GLN A 218 30.37 12.64 -5.30
C GLN A 218 30.46 12.94 -6.81
N GLU A 219 31.54 12.53 -7.47
CA GLU A 219 31.75 12.70 -8.91
C GLU A 219 30.79 11.80 -9.72
N ASP A 220 30.62 10.53 -9.33
CA ASP A 220 29.66 9.58 -9.93
C ASP A 220 28.21 10.06 -9.79
N ASN A 221 27.83 10.55 -8.61
CA ASN A 221 26.51 11.16 -8.39
C ASN A 221 26.32 12.39 -9.29
N ASN A 222 27.33 13.25 -9.42
CA ASN A 222 27.27 14.43 -10.29
C ASN A 222 27.18 14.07 -11.79
N SER A 223 27.83 12.99 -12.24
CA SER A 223 27.60 12.44 -13.60
C SER A 223 26.16 11.95 -13.75
N SER A 224 25.69 11.15 -12.80
CA SER A 224 24.32 10.62 -12.78
C SER A 224 23.27 11.72 -12.86
N TYR A 225 23.42 12.82 -12.12
CA TYR A 225 22.50 13.97 -12.21
C TYR A 225 22.52 14.65 -13.58
N LYS A 226 23.68 14.73 -14.25
CA LYS A 226 23.78 15.29 -15.62
C LYS A 226 23.10 14.38 -16.64
N GLU A 227 23.27 13.07 -16.53
CA GLU A 227 22.62 12.07 -17.40
C GLU A 227 21.10 12.06 -17.22
N ILE A 228 20.62 12.23 -15.98
CA ILE A 228 19.20 12.41 -15.69
C ILE A 228 18.69 13.71 -16.32
N ALA A 229 19.42 14.83 -16.19
CA ALA A 229 19.04 16.11 -16.77
C ALA A 229 19.00 16.10 -18.31
N THR A 230 19.96 15.48 -18.98
CA THR A 230 19.94 15.31 -20.44
C THR A 230 18.78 14.42 -20.87
N SER A 231 18.52 13.33 -20.14
CA SER A 231 17.36 12.45 -20.38
C SER A 231 16.02 13.19 -20.24
N ILE A 232 15.86 14.03 -19.22
CA ILE A 232 14.66 14.86 -19.02
C ILE A 232 14.48 15.85 -20.17
N ASN A 233 15.56 16.50 -20.63
CA ASN A 233 15.51 17.43 -21.77
C ASN A 233 15.12 16.71 -23.07
N ASN A 234 15.71 15.54 -23.34
CA ASN A 234 15.40 14.72 -24.52
C ASN A 234 13.93 14.27 -24.52
N LEU A 235 13.41 13.82 -23.36
CA LEU A 235 12.00 13.47 -23.20
C LEU A 235 11.08 14.67 -23.39
N SER A 236 11.45 15.85 -22.90
CA SER A 236 10.68 17.09 -23.06
C SER A 236 10.60 17.52 -24.53
N SER A 237 11.71 17.45 -25.27
CA SER A 237 11.74 17.73 -26.71
C SER A 237 10.91 16.73 -27.51
N SER A 238 10.98 15.43 -27.15
CA SER A 238 10.14 14.39 -27.76
C SER A 238 8.65 14.62 -27.50
N LEU A 239 8.29 15.02 -26.27
CA LEU A 239 6.91 15.36 -25.92
C LEU A 239 6.40 16.57 -26.71
N ALA A 240 7.21 17.63 -26.86
CA ALA A 240 6.85 18.80 -27.65
C ALA A 240 6.60 18.44 -29.13
N SER A 241 7.52 17.68 -29.76
CA SER A 241 7.34 17.22 -31.14
C SER A 241 6.10 16.34 -31.33
N ASN A 242 5.81 15.45 -30.36
CA ASN A 242 4.57 14.66 -30.37
C ASN A 242 3.32 15.54 -30.22
N GLN A 243 3.36 16.60 -29.41
CA GLN A 243 2.25 17.56 -29.29
C GLN A 243 2.01 18.33 -30.59
N GLU A 244 3.07 18.80 -31.26
CA GLU A 244 2.97 19.45 -32.58
C GLU A 244 2.38 18.53 -33.66
N MET A 245 2.74 17.24 -33.64
CA MET A 245 2.13 16.25 -34.54
C MET A 245 0.63 16.06 -34.24
N GLN A 246 0.24 16.01 -32.96
CA GLN A 246 -1.17 15.89 -32.56
C GLN A 246 -1.98 17.14 -32.95
N THR A 247 -1.47 18.35 -32.74
CA THR A 247 -2.18 19.58 -33.13
C THR A 247 -2.31 19.71 -34.64
N SER A 248 -1.30 19.29 -35.41
CA SER A 248 -1.38 19.19 -36.87
C SER A 248 -2.47 18.20 -37.31
N ASN A 249 -2.48 16.98 -36.78
CA ASN A 249 -3.47 15.95 -37.10
C ASN A 249 -4.91 16.41 -36.75
N ILE A 250 -5.10 17.02 -35.57
CA ILE A 250 -6.39 17.59 -35.16
C ILE A 250 -6.82 18.70 -36.12
N SER A 251 -5.90 19.59 -36.52
CA SER A 251 -6.20 20.69 -37.45
C SER A 251 -6.63 20.17 -38.83
N GLN A 252 -5.98 19.12 -39.35
CA GLN A 252 -6.38 18.45 -40.59
C GLN A 252 -7.77 17.82 -40.47
N LEU A 253 -8.05 17.10 -39.38
CA LEU A 253 -9.35 16.48 -39.15
C LEU A 253 -10.48 17.52 -39.02
N VAL A 254 -10.21 18.65 -38.37
CA VAL A 254 -11.16 19.78 -38.28
C VAL A 254 -11.42 20.39 -39.66
N ALA A 255 -10.40 20.56 -40.50
CA ALA A 255 -10.56 21.07 -41.86
C ALA A 255 -11.44 20.15 -42.72
N VAL A 256 -11.20 18.83 -42.70
CA VAL A 256 -12.03 17.82 -43.39
C VAL A 256 -13.48 17.86 -42.88
N GLN A 257 -13.68 17.99 -41.56
CA GLN A 257 -15.03 18.09 -40.99
C GLN A 257 -15.75 19.38 -41.41
N GLN A 258 -15.04 20.50 -41.52
CA GLN A 258 -15.61 21.77 -42.02
C GLN A 258 -16.02 21.65 -43.49
N GLU A 259 -15.22 20.99 -44.33
CA GLU A 259 -15.57 20.74 -45.73
C GLU A 259 -16.79 19.81 -45.86
N ALA A 260 -16.85 18.73 -45.09
CA ALA A 260 -18.02 17.84 -45.04
C ALA A 260 -19.29 18.60 -44.62
N ASN A 261 -19.20 19.45 -43.60
CA ASN A 261 -20.31 20.31 -43.18
C ASN A 261 -20.74 21.30 -44.27
N ARG A 262 -19.78 21.88 -45.02
CA ARG A 262 -20.06 22.78 -46.15
C ARG A 262 -20.83 22.05 -47.26
N LEU A 263 -20.38 20.86 -47.64
CA LEU A 263 -21.05 20.03 -48.66
C LEU A 263 -22.45 19.60 -48.22
N GLN A 264 -22.65 19.25 -46.94
CA GLN A 264 -23.97 18.94 -46.41
C GLN A 264 -24.92 20.15 -46.45
N ALA A 265 -24.43 21.35 -46.13
CA ALA A 265 -25.22 22.58 -46.24
C ALA A 265 -25.60 22.91 -47.70
N GLU A 266 -24.68 22.67 -48.64
CA GLU A 266 -24.92 22.84 -50.08
C GLU A 266 -25.97 21.84 -50.61
N ALA A 267 -25.87 20.56 -50.25
CA ALA A 267 -26.86 19.54 -50.58
C ALA A 267 -28.26 19.86 -50.00
N ASN A 268 -28.32 20.34 -48.76
CA ASN A 268 -29.57 20.80 -48.13
C ASN A 268 -30.17 22.01 -48.90
N ARG A 269 -29.33 22.93 -49.39
CA ARG A 269 -29.76 24.09 -50.18
C ARG A 269 -30.39 23.66 -51.52
N LEU A 270 -29.69 22.80 -52.27
CA LEU A 270 -30.17 22.26 -53.54
C LEU A 270 -31.48 21.45 -53.37
N THR A 271 -31.59 20.69 -52.28
CA THR A 271 -32.82 19.95 -51.95
C THR A 271 -34.01 20.90 -51.74
N LYS A 272 -33.79 22.03 -51.06
CA LYS A 272 -34.82 23.06 -50.87
C LYS A 272 -35.20 23.72 -52.20
N GLU A 273 -34.21 24.11 -53.01
CA GLU A 273 -34.43 24.70 -54.33
C GLU A 273 -35.27 23.78 -55.23
N ALA A 274 -34.97 22.47 -55.26
CA ALA A 274 -35.75 21.49 -56.01
C ALA A 274 -37.21 21.37 -55.53
N ILE A 275 -37.44 21.38 -54.21
CA ILE A 275 -38.80 21.36 -53.61
C ILE A 275 -39.59 22.63 -54.00
N ASP A 276 -38.95 23.80 -53.95
CA ASP A 276 -39.62 25.06 -54.27
C ASP A 276 -39.92 25.17 -55.78
N VAL A 277 -39.05 24.65 -56.66
CA VAL A 277 -39.35 24.48 -58.10
C VAL A 277 -40.54 23.54 -58.33
N GLN A 278 -40.58 22.38 -57.66
CA GLN A 278 -41.68 21.42 -57.79
C GLN A 278 -43.03 22.01 -57.31
N ARG A 279 -43.02 22.79 -56.23
CA ARG A 279 -44.19 23.52 -55.73
C ARG A 279 -44.70 24.53 -56.75
N GLU A 280 -43.81 25.27 -57.38
CA GLU A 280 -44.19 26.30 -58.36
C GLU A 280 -44.72 25.68 -59.66
N GLN A 281 -44.10 24.59 -60.16
CA GLN A 281 -44.66 23.78 -61.24
C GLN A 281 -46.06 23.27 -60.91
N THR A 282 -46.27 22.77 -59.68
CA THR A 282 -47.58 22.29 -59.20
C THR A 282 -48.60 23.44 -59.18
N ARG A 283 -48.22 24.63 -58.70
CA ARG A 283 -49.08 25.83 -58.72
C ARG A 283 -49.49 26.17 -60.16
N GLN A 284 -48.55 26.17 -61.11
CA GLN A 284 -48.83 26.50 -62.51
C GLN A 284 -49.80 25.50 -63.15
N ILE A 285 -49.61 24.19 -62.92
CA ILE A 285 -50.54 23.15 -63.38
C ILE A 285 -51.94 23.36 -62.81
N MET A 286 -52.05 23.65 -61.52
CA MET A 286 -53.35 23.90 -60.87
C MET A 286 -54.03 25.18 -61.38
N ALA A 287 -53.26 26.23 -61.70
CA ALA A 287 -53.78 27.46 -62.29
C ALA A 287 -54.32 27.24 -63.71
N LEU A 288 -53.59 26.51 -64.56
CA LEU A 288 -54.03 26.14 -65.91
C LEU A 288 -55.29 25.26 -65.86
N PHE A 289 -55.35 24.31 -64.92
CA PHE A 289 -56.53 23.46 -64.73
C PHE A 289 -57.77 24.27 -64.29
N ALA A 290 -57.59 25.26 -63.40
CA ALA A 290 -58.68 26.16 -62.99
C ALA A 290 -59.19 27.04 -64.15
N GLN A 291 -58.30 27.57 -64.99
CA GLN A 291 -58.68 28.31 -66.20
C GLN A 291 -59.51 27.44 -67.15
N PHE A 292 -59.05 26.21 -67.43
CA PHE A 292 -59.72 25.26 -68.31
C PHE A 292 -61.12 24.82 -67.83
N ILE A 293 -61.35 24.80 -66.52
CA ILE A 293 -62.70 24.55 -65.96
C ILE A 293 -63.63 25.73 -66.23
N ASN A 294 -63.15 26.96 -66.03
CA ASN A 294 -63.96 28.16 -66.26
C ASN A 294 -64.34 28.30 -67.75
N ASP A 295 -63.39 28.08 -68.67
CA ASP A 295 -63.61 28.17 -70.13
C ASP A 295 -64.60 27.12 -70.70
N ARG A 296 -65.07 26.18 -69.88
CA ARG A 296 -66.06 25.15 -70.23
C ARG A 296 -67.40 25.29 -69.48
N GLY A 297 -67.56 26.36 -68.70
CA GLY A 297 -68.73 26.60 -67.85
C GLY A 297 -69.86 27.42 -68.49
N ASP A 298 -69.58 28.08 -69.62
CA ASP A 298 -70.52 28.85 -70.46
C ASP A 298 -71.01 28.04 -71.68
#